data_AF-A0A960W1S2-F1
#
_entry.id   AF-A0A960W1S2-F1
#
_cell.length_a   1.000
_cell.length_b   1.000
_cell.length_c   1.000
_cell.angle_alpha   90.00
_cell.angle_beta   90.00
_cell.angle_gamma   90.00
#
_symmetry.space_group_name_H-M   'P 1'
#
loop_
_entity.id
_entity.type
_entity.pdbx_description
1 polymer ?
#
loop_
_entity_poly.entity_id
_entity_poly.type
_entity_poly.pdbx_seq_one_letter_code
_entity_poly.pdbx_strand_id
1 'polypeptide(L)'
;MKKLTLVFLLLCFCSCAVLSKKNRYTLDFLDENLDPESTGARIALAPVAIPVGITAFVIDGFLIHPIYSLPCAVDDSFWVFREVSNTYVLEIIVFPMRIVTMLATFLGSEIVRITIPIHLRCK
;
A
#
# COMPACT_ATOMS: atom_id res chain seq x y z
N MET A 1 -15.16 -19.95 13.18
CA MET A 1 -15.80 -18.61 13.10
C MET A 1 -14.81 -17.46 13.29
N LYS A 2 -13.97 -17.43 14.34
CA LYS A 2 -12.99 -16.33 14.59
C LYS A 2 -12.02 -16.03 13.42
N LYS A 3 -11.59 -17.07 12.68
CA LYS A 3 -10.70 -16.92 11.50
C LYS A 3 -11.39 -16.21 10.33
N LEU A 4 -12.70 -16.42 10.15
CA LEU A 4 -13.46 -15.82 9.05
C LEU A 4 -13.70 -14.33 9.28
N THR A 5 -13.95 -13.94 10.53
CA THR A 5 -14.10 -12.52 10.93
C THR A 5 -12.80 -11.74 10.76
N LEU A 6 -11.65 -12.36 11.07
CA LEU A 6 -10.34 -11.73 10.86
C LEU A 6 -10.03 -11.53 9.37
N VAL A 7 -10.35 -12.53 8.54
CA VAL A 7 -10.19 -12.44 7.06
C VAL A 7 -11.13 -11.39 6.46
N PHE A 8 -12.38 -11.33 6.91
CA PHE A 8 -13.35 -10.33 6.46
C PHE A 8 -12.96 -8.91 6.89
N LEU A 9 -12.43 -8.75 8.11
CA LEU A 9 -11.88 -7.49 8.59
C LEU A 9 -10.66 -7.06 7.77
N LEU A 10 -9.75 -7.99 7.46
CA LEU A 10 -8.58 -7.76 6.61
C LEU A 10 -8.98 -7.32 5.18
N LEU A 11 -10.01 -7.95 4.62
CA LEU A 11 -10.55 -7.63 3.30
C LEU A 11 -11.17 -6.21 3.27
N CYS A 12 -11.87 -5.79 4.33
CA CYS A 12 -12.41 -4.43 4.44
C CYS A 12 -11.32 -3.35 4.43
N PHE A 13 -10.14 -3.60 5.03
CA PHE A 13 -9.02 -2.64 5.00
C PHE A 13 -8.36 -2.54 3.61
N CYS A 14 -8.35 -3.62 2.81
CA CYS A 14 -7.87 -3.57 1.42
C CYS A 14 -8.89 -2.98 0.42
N SER A 15 -10.17 -2.86 0.80
CA SER A 15 -11.28 -2.72 -0.16
C SER A 15 -11.45 -1.34 -0.81
N CYS A 16 -10.87 -0.26 -0.28
CA CYS A 16 -11.04 1.08 -0.88
C CYS A 16 -9.91 1.51 -1.83
N ALA A 17 -8.67 1.12 -1.56
CA ALA A 17 -7.53 1.53 -2.37
C ALA A 17 -7.20 0.54 -3.49
N VAL A 18 -7.29 -0.77 -3.25
CA VAL A 18 -6.91 -1.80 -4.23
C VAL A 18 -7.98 -1.97 -5.32
N LEU A 19 -9.24 -1.67 -5.00
CA LEU A 19 -10.34 -1.80 -5.97
C LEU A 19 -10.44 -0.66 -6.98
N SER A 20 -9.78 0.48 -6.74
CA SER A 20 -9.83 1.62 -7.66
C SER A 20 -9.00 1.33 -8.92
N LYS A 21 -9.58 1.51 -10.11
CA LYS A 21 -8.91 1.26 -11.39
C LYS A 21 -7.58 2.03 -11.48
N LYS A 22 -7.58 3.29 -11.05
CA LYS A 22 -6.39 4.18 -11.04
C LYS A 22 -5.22 3.70 -10.16
N ASN A 23 -5.40 2.62 -9.40
CA ASN A 23 -4.45 2.13 -8.42
C ASN A 23 -3.90 0.73 -8.76
N ARG A 24 -4.23 0.18 -9.95
CA ARG A 24 -3.89 -1.18 -10.37
C ARG A 24 -2.94 -1.14 -11.58
N TYR A 25 -1.64 -0.96 -11.34
CA TYR A 25 -0.66 -0.82 -12.42
C TYR A 25 -0.49 -2.10 -13.23
N THR A 26 -0.40 -3.24 -12.55
CA THR A 26 -0.16 -4.53 -13.20
C THR A 26 -1.42 -5.01 -13.92
N LEU A 27 -2.59 -4.76 -13.33
CA LEU A 27 -3.87 -5.13 -13.92
C LEU A 27 -4.25 -4.24 -15.10
N ASP A 28 -4.00 -2.92 -15.02
CA ASP A 28 -4.19 -2.02 -16.17
C ASP A 28 -3.24 -2.39 -17.32
N PHE A 29 -1.99 -2.76 -17.03
CA PHE A 29 -1.06 -3.26 -18.06
C PHE A 29 -1.57 -4.54 -18.73
N LEU A 30 -2.18 -5.44 -17.96
CA LEU A 30 -2.77 -6.66 -18.51
C LEU A 30 -4.00 -6.35 -19.38
N ASP A 31 -4.87 -5.44 -18.92
CA ASP A 31 -6.05 -5.00 -19.67
C ASP A 31 -5.65 -4.31 -20.98
N GLU A 32 -4.58 -3.50 -21.01
CA GLU A 32 -4.09 -2.85 -22.23
C GLU A 32 -3.50 -3.82 -23.26
N ASN A 33 -2.87 -4.91 -22.81
CA ASN A 33 -2.15 -5.84 -23.71
C ASN A 33 -2.98 -7.09 -24.07
N LEU A 34 -4.03 -7.39 -23.32
CA LEU A 34 -4.72 -8.67 -23.38
C LEU A 34 -6.24 -8.52 -23.57
N ASP A 35 -6.71 -7.39 -24.13
CA ASP A 35 -8.12 -7.16 -24.46
C ASP A 35 -8.50 -7.72 -25.86
N PRO A 36 -9.19 -8.87 -25.95
CA PRO A 36 -9.55 -9.48 -27.22
C PRO A 36 -10.85 -8.85 -27.75
N GLU A 37 -10.86 -8.44 -29.03
CA GLU A 37 -12.02 -7.80 -29.67
C GLU A 37 -13.26 -8.73 -29.80
N SER A 38 -13.07 -10.05 -29.76
CA SER A 38 -14.16 -11.03 -29.91
C SER A 38 -14.52 -11.76 -28.62
N THR A 39 -15.82 -11.93 -28.38
CA THR A 39 -16.35 -12.65 -27.20
C THR A 39 -15.87 -14.10 -27.14
N GLY A 40 -15.70 -14.75 -28.30
CA GLY A 40 -15.16 -16.12 -28.37
C GLY A 40 -13.71 -16.22 -27.91
N ALA A 41 -12.86 -15.26 -28.31
CA ALA A 41 -11.47 -15.20 -27.86
C ALA A 41 -11.36 -14.93 -26.35
N ARG A 42 -12.25 -14.09 -25.79
CA ARG A 42 -12.32 -13.87 -24.34
C ARG A 42 -12.61 -15.15 -23.56
N ILE A 43 -13.56 -15.97 -24.03
CA ILE A 43 -13.90 -17.25 -23.37
C ILE A 43 -12.75 -18.25 -23.51
N ALA A 44 -12.11 -18.31 -24.68
CA ALA A 44 -10.97 -19.20 -24.91
C ALA A 44 -9.74 -18.85 -24.05
N LEU A 45 -9.51 -17.55 -23.82
CA LEU A 45 -8.39 -17.06 -23.00
C LEU A 45 -8.69 -17.02 -21.50
N ALA A 46 -9.97 -17.06 -21.10
CA ALA A 46 -10.40 -17.01 -19.70
C ALA A 46 -9.66 -17.97 -18.75
N PRO A 47 -9.36 -19.25 -19.12
CA PRO A 47 -8.65 -20.18 -18.24
C PRO A 47 -7.25 -19.72 -17.84
N VAL A 48 -6.60 -18.88 -18.66
CA VAL A 48 -5.26 -18.33 -18.41
C VAL A 48 -5.36 -16.89 -17.91
N ALA A 49 -6.21 -16.08 -18.53
CA ALA A 49 -6.38 -14.67 -18.19
C ALA A 49 -6.90 -14.48 -16.76
N ILE A 50 -7.81 -15.32 -16.29
CA ILE A 50 -8.36 -15.21 -14.92
C ILE A 50 -7.26 -15.43 -13.86
N PRO A 51 -6.48 -16.54 -13.88
CA PRO A 51 -5.36 -16.70 -12.94
C PRO A 51 -4.31 -15.59 -13.01
N VAL A 52 -3.97 -15.13 -14.21
CA VAL A 52 -2.99 -14.05 -14.40
C VAL A 52 -3.52 -12.73 -13.83
N GLY A 53 -4.79 -12.40 -14.08
CA GLY A 53 -5.44 -11.22 -13.51
C GLY A 53 -5.53 -11.27 -11.98
N ILE A 54 -5.82 -12.43 -11.39
CA ILE A 54 -5.78 -12.61 -9.92
C ILE A 54 -4.37 -12.38 -9.39
N THR A 55 -3.35 -12.90 -10.07
CA THR A 55 -1.95 -12.75 -9.66
C THR A 55 -1.52 -11.28 -9.73
N ALA A 56 -1.87 -10.59 -10.82
CA ALA A 56 -1.63 -9.16 -10.99
C ALA A 56 -2.31 -8.34 -9.87
N PHE A 57 -3.55 -8.68 -9.52
CA PHE A 57 -4.28 -8.03 -8.43
C PHE A 57 -3.59 -8.20 -7.07
N VAL A 58 -3.09 -9.41 -6.79
CA VAL A 58 -2.34 -9.70 -5.56
C VAL A 58 -1.02 -8.91 -5.54
N ILE A 59 -0.30 -8.84 -6.66
CA ILE A 59 0.94 -8.06 -6.77
C ILE A 59 0.67 -6.57 -6.55
N ASP A 60 -0.39 -6.03 -7.16
CA ASP A 60 -0.79 -4.64 -7.00
C ASP A 60 -1.09 -4.31 -5.53
N GLY A 61 -1.86 -5.17 -4.84
CA GLY A 61 -2.26 -4.95 -3.45
C GLY A 61 -1.18 -5.18 -2.40
N PHE A 62 -0.35 -6.22 -2.56
CA PHE A 62 0.64 -6.62 -1.53
C PHE A 62 2.06 -6.14 -1.79
N LEU A 63 2.42 -5.85 -3.04
CA LEU A 63 3.78 -5.45 -3.39
C LEU A 63 3.82 -3.98 -3.76
N ILE A 64 3.05 -3.59 -4.78
CA ILE A 64 3.14 -2.26 -5.36
C ILE A 64 2.59 -1.23 -4.39
N HIS A 65 1.42 -1.46 -3.81
CA HIS A 65 0.82 -0.50 -2.87
C HIS A 65 1.73 -0.14 -1.68
N PRO A 66 2.31 -1.10 -0.93
CA PRO A 66 3.26 -0.76 0.14
C PRO A 66 4.51 -0.06 -0.36
N ILE A 67 5.12 -0.53 -1.46
CA ILE A 67 6.35 0.06 -1.99
C ILE A 67 6.17 1.54 -2.34
N TYR A 68 5.02 1.92 -2.90
CA TYR A 68 4.73 3.32 -3.22
C TYR A 68 4.39 4.20 -2.00
N SER A 69 3.97 3.64 -0.85
CA SER A 69 3.76 4.42 0.39
C SER A 69 5.05 4.69 1.17
N LEU A 70 6.05 3.80 1.06
CA LEU A 70 7.33 3.91 1.77
C LEU A 70 7.95 5.32 1.78
N PRO A 71 8.18 6.00 0.64
CA PRO A 71 8.88 7.30 0.66
C PRO A 71 8.15 8.35 1.49
N CYS A 72 6.81 8.32 1.51
CA CYS A 72 6.01 9.29 2.23
C CYS A 72 5.86 8.92 3.71
N ALA A 73 5.77 7.63 4.04
CA ALA A 73 5.86 7.15 5.42
C ALA A 73 7.22 7.46 6.06
N VAL A 74 8.30 7.36 5.28
CA VAL A 74 9.65 7.74 5.70
C VAL A 74 9.72 9.25 5.98
N ASP A 75 9.24 10.10 5.08
CA ASP A 75 9.25 11.56 5.30
C ASP A 75 8.41 11.97 6.53
N ASP A 76 7.25 11.34 6.73
CA ASP A 76 6.42 11.52 7.92
C ASP A 76 7.18 11.12 9.21
N SER A 77 7.94 10.04 9.17
CA SER A 77 8.70 9.57 10.34
C SER A 77 9.86 10.49 10.69
N PHE A 78 10.45 11.16 9.70
CA PHE A 78 11.53 12.13 9.91
C PHE A 78 11.05 13.44 10.54
N TRP A 79 9.75 13.72 10.53
CA TRP A 79 9.15 14.84 11.28
C TRP A 79 9.61 14.87 12.75
N VAL A 80 9.75 13.69 13.37
CA VAL A 80 10.17 13.51 14.77
C VAL A 80 11.56 14.11 15.06
N PHE A 81 12.38 14.28 14.02
CA PHE A 81 13.73 14.83 14.13
C PHE A 81 13.84 16.29 13.68
N ARG A 82 12.79 16.92 13.11
CA ARG A 82 12.88 18.30 12.58
C ARG A 82 13.06 19.37 13.65
N GLU A 83 12.53 19.17 14.86
CA GLU A 83 12.69 20.11 15.97
C GLU A 83 13.87 19.68 16.85
N VAL A 84 15.07 20.12 16.53
CA VAL A 84 16.27 19.84 17.33
C VAL A 84 16.37 20.87 18.45
N SER A 85 16.45 20.41 19.71
CA SER A 85 16.58 21.31 20.85
C SER A 85 17.99 21.91 20.92
N ASN A 86 18.13 23.19 21.27
CA ASN A 86 19.44 23.85 21.39
C ASN A 86 20.36 23.31 22.51
N THR A 87 19.93 22.30 23.28
CA THR A 87 20.67 21.78 24.44
C THR A 87 21.11 20.33 24.20
N TYR A 88 22.41 20.14 23.99
CA TYR A 88 23.04 18.84 23.67
C TYR A 88 22.74 17.72 24.69
N VAL A 89 22.69 18.04 25.99
CA VAL A 89 22.47 17.04 27.05
C VAL A 89 21.04 16.47 27.01
N LEU A 90 20.04 17.33 26.78
CA LEU A 90 18.65 16.90 26.65
C LEU A 90 18.44 16.08 25.37
N GLU A 91 19.17 16.41 24.31
CA GLU A 91 19.09 15.71 23.03
C GLU A 91 19.53 14.24 23.17
N ILE A 92 20.63 13.96 23.87
CA ILE A 92 21.10 12.59 24.14
C ILE A 92 20.06 11.78 24.93
N ILE A 93 19.41 12.41 25.92
CA ILE A 93 18.41 11.74 26.78
C ILE A 93 17.12 11.43 25.99
N VAL A 94 16.71 12.34 25.11
CA VAL A 94 15.46 12.23 24.34
C VAL A 94 15.64 11.39 23.06
N PHE A 95 16.86 11.23 22.56
CA PHE A 95 17.17 10.45 21.36
C PHE A 95 16.55 9.04 21.30
N PRO A 96 16.66 8.17 22.32
CA PRO A 96 16.02 6.85 22.28
C PRO A 96 14.49 6.93 22.17
N MET A 97 13.86 7.92 22.79
CA MET A 97 12.41 8.16 22.66
C MET A 97 12.05 8.58 21.23
N ARG A 98 12.90 9.35 20.55
CA ARG A 98 12.72 9.74 19.14
C ARG A 98 12.79 8.56 18.18
N ILE A 99 13.70 7.60 18.42
CA ILE A 99 13.77 6.38 17.60
C ILE A 99 12.46 5.58 17.72
N VAL A 100 11.95 5.41 18.93
CA VAL A 100 10.69 4.67 19.16
C VAL A 100 9.51 5.37 18.49
N THR A 101 9.44 6.70 18.61
CA THR A 101 8.37 7.50 17.99
C THR A 101 8.49 7.57 16.47
N MET A 102 9.70 7.60 15.91
CA MET A 102 9.94 7.45 14.47
C MET A 102 9.41 6.11 13.97
N LEU A 103 9.72 5.01 14.64
CA LEU A 103 9.23 3.69 14.24
C LEU A 103 7.71 3.61 14.31
N ALA A 104 7.11 4.18 15.37
CA ALA A 104 5.66 4.20 15.53
C ALA A 104 4.96 5.05 14.45
N THR A 105 5.53 6.22 14.12
CA THR A 105 4.99 7.12 13.09
C THR A 105 5.18 6.54 11.68
N PHE A 106 6.30 5.88 11.41
CA PHE A 106 6.54 5.13 10.18
C PHE A 106 5.51 4.01 9.99
N LEU A 107 5.36 3.11 10.99
CA LEU A 107 4.41 2.00 10.88
C LEU A 107 2.95 2.48 10.80
N GLY A 108 2.61 3.52 11.58
CA GLY A 108 1.28 4.12 11.54
C GLY A 108 0.96 4.74 10.19
N SER A 109 1.87 5.54 9.64
CA SER A 109 1.69 6.17 8.33
C SER A 109 1.61 5.14 7.20
N GLU A 110 2.45 4.10 7.24
CA GLU A 110 2.44 3.02 6.24
C GLU A 110 1.10 2.27 6.22
N ILE A 111 0.59 1.84 7.39
CA ILE A 111 -0.71 1.14 7.51
C ILE A 111 -1.87 2.00 7.03
N VAL A 112 -1.87 3.28 7.42
CA VAL A 112 -2.91 4.23 7.01
C VAL A 112 -2.86 4.45 5.50
N ARG A 113 -1.66 4.65 4.93
CA ARG A 113 -1.49 4.96 3.51
C ARG A 113 -1.79 3.76 2.60
N ILE A 114 -1.55 2.51 3.03
CA ILE A 114 -2.02 1.30 2.32
C ILE A 114 -3.55 1.32 2.12
N THR A 115 -4.29 1.91 3.06
CA THR A 115 -5.76 2.00 3.01
C THR A 115 -6.25 3.15 2.12
N ILE A 116 -5.42 4.14 1.82
CA ILE A 116 -5.75 5.37 1.09
C ILE A 116 -5.38 5.23 -0.40
N PRO A 117 -6.17 5.79 -1.33
CA PRO A 117 -5.81 5.77 -2.75
C PRO A 117 -4.51 6.53 -3.06
N ILE A 118 -3.75 6.08 -4.07
CA ILE A 118 -2.33 6.46 -4.27
C ILE A 118 -2.18 7.97 -4.53
N HIS A 119 -3.15 8.60 -5.21
CA HIS A 119 -3.14 10.02 -5.56
C HIS A 119 -3.28 11.00 -4.37
N LEU A 120 -3.58 10.50 -3.17
CA LEU A 120 -3.67 11.31 -1.93
C LEU A 120 -2.57 10.99 -0.92
N ARG A 121 -1.58 10.14 -1.25
CA ARG A 121 -0.60 9.63 -0.28
C ARG A 121 0.55 10.56 0.06
N CYS A 122 0.80 11.62 -0.69
CA CYS A 122 1.98 12.48 -0.47
C CYS A 122 1.63 13.96 -0.66
N LYS A 123 0.36 14.31 -0.45
CA LYS A 123 -0.15 15.67 -0.44
C LYS A 123 -0.28 16.18 0.98
#